data_AF-A0A2C4VJS7-F1
#
_entry.id   AF-A0A2C4VJS7-F1
#
_cell.length_a   1.000
_cell.length_b   1.000
_cell.length_c   1.000
_cell.angle_alpha   90.00
_cell.angle_beta   90.00
_cell.angle_gamma   90.00
#
_symmetry.space_group_name_H-M   'P 1'
#
loop_
_entity.id
_entity.type
_entity.pdbx_description
1 polymer ?
#
loop_
_entity_poly.entity_id
_entity_poly.type
_entity_poly.pdbx_seq_one_letter_code
_entity_poly.pdbx_strand_id
1 'polypeptide(L)' 'MKDLYLEKNMNPQVAILYATVRDTYIRLRNLVESTEEKELSFKGSENNENSIGQLLQHLAVVDLHWVYRLKGEEVPLH' A
#
# COMPACT_ATOMS: atom_id res chain seq x y z
N MET A 1 6.76 -14.56 -12.67
CA MET A 1 7.04 -13.78 -11.45
C MET A 1 8.27 -12.95 -11.77
N LYS A 2 8.24 -11.62 -11.63
CA LYS A 2 9.47 -10.81 -11.78
C LYS A 2 10.36 -11.10 -10.57
N ASP A 3 11.65 -11.25 -10.79
CA ASP A 3 12.60 -11.40 -9.68
C ASP A 3 12.59 -10.14 -8.80
N LEU A 4 12.65 -10.33 -7.48
CA LEU A 4 12.74 -9.23 -6.54
C LEU A 4 14.05 -8.47 -6.76
N TYR A 5 13.96 -7.15 -6.96
CA TYR A 5 15.13 -6.29 -7.01
C TYR A 5 15.61 -5.97 -5.59
N LEU A 6 16.74 -6.53 -5.19
CA LEU A 6 17.32 -6.34 -3.86
C LEU A 6 18.24 -5.11 -3.84
N GLU A 7 18.01 -4.22 -2.87
CA GLU A 7 18.87 -3.06 -2.64
C GLU A 7 20.23 -3.50 -2.07
N LYS A 8 21.31 -3.11 -2.75
CA LYS A 8 22.68 -3.59 -2.46
C LYS A 8 23.25 -3.11 -1.12
N ASN A 9 22.68 -2.04 -0.55
CA ASN A 9 23.19 -1.39 0.66
C ASN A 9 22.38 -1.71 1.93
N MET A 10 21.54 -2.74 1.89
CA MET A 10 20.75 -3.18 3.03
C MET A 10 21.24 -4.52 3.57
N ASN A 11 20.97 -4.80 4.85
CA ASN A 11 21.07 -6.17 5.37
C ASN A 11 20.25 -7.11 4.46
N PRO A 12 20.74 -8.30 4.07
CA PRO A 12 20.06 -9.16 3.11
C PRO A 12 18.61 -9.52 3.46
N GLN A 13 18.31 -9.74 4.75
CA GLN A 13 16.94 -10.05 5.18
C GLN A 13 16.03 -8.83 5.04
N VAL A 14 16.54 -7.65 5.40
CA VAL A 14 15.83 -6.37 5.23
C VAL A 14 15.63 -6.05 3.75
N ALA A 15 16.63 -6.34 2.90
CA ALA A 15 16.56 -6.10 1.46
C ALA A 15 15.45 -6.93 0.80
N ILE A 16 15.27 -8.19 1.22
CA ILE A 16 14.20 -9.05 0.73
C ILE A 16 12.84 -8.49 1.14
N LEU A 17 12.66 -8.17 2.43
CA LEU A 17 11.40 -7.61 2.94
C LEU A 17 11.04 -6.29 2.24
N TYR A 18 12.02 -5.40 2.09
CA TYR A 18 11.86 -4.14 1.37
C TYR A 18 11.45 -4.38 -0.10
N ALA A 19 12.12 -5.30 -0.79
CA ALA A 19 11.81 -5.61 -2.18
C ALA A 19 10.39 -6.17 -2.35
N THR A 20 9.92 -7.01 -1.44
CA THR A 20 8.55 -7.55 -1.45
C THR A 20 7.51 -6.43 -1.29
N VAL A 21 7.72 -5.52 -0.33
CA VAL A 21 6.82 -4.37 -0.12
C VAL A 21 6.83 -3.45 -1.33
N ARG A 22 8.03 -3.11 -1.84
CA ARG A 22 8.21 -2.23 -3.00
C ARG A 22 7.54 -2.78 -4.26
N ASP A 23 7.74 -4.06 -4.59
CA ASP A 23 7.12 -4.69 -5.76
C ASP A 23 5.58 -4.68 -5.63
N THR A 24 5.08 -5.04 -4.44
CA THR A 24 3.63 -5.04 -4.17
C THR A 24 3.02 -3.64 -4.32
N TYR A 25 3.69 -2.61 -3.81
CA TYR A 25 3.27 -1.21 -3.96
C TYR A 25 3.26 -0.78 -5.44
N ILE A 26 4.32 -1.08 -6.20
CA ILE A 26 4.39 -0.73 -7.63
C ILE A 26 3.27 -1.42 -8.40
N ARG A 27 3.02 -2.70 -8.13
CA ARG A 27 1.93 -3.45 -8.78
C ARG A 27 0.55 -2.87 -8.44
N LEU A 28 0.32 -2.53 -7.17
CA LEU A 28 -0.92 -1.89 -6.74
C LEU A 28 -1.11 -0.55 -7.45
N ARG A 29 -0.08 0.31 -7.45
CA ARG A 29 -0.12 1.60 -8.15
C ARG A 29 -0.50 1.43 -9.62
N ASN A 30 0.15 0.52 -10.33
CA ASN A 30 -0.12 0.29 -11.75
C ASN A 30 -1.54 -0.27 -11.97
N LEU A 31 -2.07 -1.05 -11.03
CA LEU A 31 -3.43 -1.60 -11.11
C LEU A 31 -4.50 -0.50 -11.00
N VAL A 32 -4.23 0.56 -10.22
CA VAL A 32 -5.20 1.64 -9.94
C VAL A 32 -4.93 2.95 -10.69
N GLU A 33 -3.88 3.00 -11.52
CA GLU A 33 -3.44 4.23 -12.21
C GLU A 33 -4.49 4.80 -13.17
N SER A 34 -5.27 3.92 -13.80
CA SER A 34 -6.31 4.29 -14.77
C SER A 34 -7.73 4.20 -14.21
N THR A 35 -7.91 4.09 -12.89
CA THR A 35 -9.23 3.97 -12.28
C THR A 35 -10.00 5.29 -12.39
N GLU A 36 -11.24 5.22 -12.91
CA GLU A 36 -12.12 6.38 -12.97
C GLU A 36 -12.72 6.72 -11.59
N GLU A 37 -13.12 7.98 -11.38
CA GLU A 37 -13.68 8.43 -10.09
C GLU A 37 -14.91 7.62 -9.64
N LYS A 38 -15.77 7.22 -10.59
CA LYS A 38 -16.93 6.37 -10.32
C LYS A 38 -16.55 4.96 -9.85
N GLU A 39 -15.42 4.44 -10.33
CA GLU A 39 -14.90 3.13 -9.95
C GLU A 39 -14.24 3.18 -8.57
N LEU A 40 -13.64 4.31 -8.19
CA LEU A 40 -13.08 4.51 -6.86
C LEU A 40 -14.12 4.38 -5.74
N SER A 41 -15.37 4.73 -6.02
CA SER A 41 -16.49 4.69 -5.07
C SER A 41 -17.40 3.47 -5.24
N PHE A 42 -17.18 2.64 -6.25
CA PHE A 42 -17.97 1.43 -6.51
C PHE A 42 -17.79 0.38 -5.42
N LYS A 43 -18.89 -0.18 -4.91
CA LYS A 43 -18.93 -1.12 -3.77
C LYS A 43 -19.50 -2.50 -4.13
N GLY A 44 -19.31 -2.91 -5.39
CA GLY A 44 -19.93 -4.11 -5.93
C GLY A 44 -21.41 -3.88 -6.31
N SER A 45 -21.99 -4.86 -7.01
CA SER A 45 -23.40 -4.80 -7.45
C SER A 45 -24.40 -4.78 -6.30
N GLU A 46 -24.02 -5.32 -5.14
CA GLU A 46 -24.84 -5.37 -3.93
C GLU A 46 -24.54 -4.22 -2.94
N ASN A 47 -23.60 -3.32 -3.28
CA ASN A 47 -23.21 -2.19 -2.44
C ASN A 47 -22.72 -2.58 -1.03
N ASN A 48 -22.12 -3.76 -0.90
CA ASN A 48 -21.67 -4.36 0.37
C ASN A 48 -20.15 -4.61 0.44
N GLU A 49 -19.41 -4.32 -0.62
CA GLU A 49 -17.95 -4.43 -0.64
C GLU A 49 -17.27 -3.11 -0.26
N ASN A 50 -15.98 -3.17 0.08
CA ASN A 50 -15.17 -1.97 0.21
C ASN A 50 -14.79 -1.47 -1.18
N SER A 51 -14.98 -0.18 -1.43
CA SER A 51 -14.56 0.42 -2.70
C SER A 51 -13.05 0.49 -2.83
N ILE A 52 -12.54 0.66 -4.06
CA ILE A 52 -11.11 0.86 -4.30
C ILE A 52 -10.57 2.00 -3.44
N GLY A 53 -11.30 3.13 -3.35
CA GLY A 53 -10.93 4.25 -2.51
C GLY A 53 -10.82 3.90 -1.02
N GLN A 54 -11.77 3.12 -0.49
CA GLN A 54 -11.73 2.67 0.91
C GLN A 54 -10.56 1.71 1.18
N LEU A 55 -10.28 0.80 0.25
CA LEU A 55 -9.15 -0.13 0.36
C LEU A 55 -7.80 0.61 0.30
N LEU A 56 -7.64 1.56 -0.63
CA LEU A 56 -6.44 2.39 -0.72
C LEU A 56 -6.23 3.25 0.53
N GLN A 57 -7.32 3.85 1.05
CA GLN A 57 -7.27 4.61 2.29
C GLN A 57 -6.84 3.72 3.46
N HIS A 58 -7.42 2.52 3.58
CA HIS A 58 -7.06 1.57 4.64
C HIS A 58 -5.56 1.24 4.61
N LEU A 59 -5.03 0.88 3.44
CA LEU A 59 -3.60 0.55 3.29
C LEU A 59 -2.72 1.75 3.67
N ALA A 60 -3.02 2.94 3.16
CA ALA A 60 -2.25 4.15 3.45
C ALA A 60 -2.26 4.50 4.95
N VAL A 61 -3.42 4.39 5.61
CA VAL A 61 -3.56 4.68 7.04
C VAL A 61 -2.82 3.64 7.89
N VAL A 62 -2.91 2.35 7.55
CA VAL A 62 -2.18 1.30 8.26
C VAL A 62 -0.66 1.51 8.16
N ASP A 63 -0.15 1.80 6.96
CA ASP A 63 1.27 2.05 6.74
C ASP A 63 1.75 3.30 7.51
N LEU A 64 0.95 4.37 7.51
CA LEU A 64 1.22 5.56 8.31
C LEU A 64 1.37 5.22 9.78
N HIS A 65 0.40 4.49 10.35
CA HIS A 65 0.45 4.10 11.77
C HIS A 65 1.66 3.24 12.10
N TRP A 66 2.06 2.33 11.21
CA TRP A 66 3.27 1.54 11.41
C TRP A 66 4.54 2.40 11.41
N VAL A 67 4.67 3.36 10.50
CA VAL A 67 5.81 4.27 10.45
C VAL A 67 5.93 5.06 11.77
N TYR A 68 4.85 5.65 12.24
CA TYR A 68 4.86 6.44 13.49
C TYR A 68 5.10 5.56 14.72
N ARG A 69 4.51 4.36 14.77
CA ARG A 69 4.78 3.37 15.83
C ARG A 69 6.25 3.00 15.90
N LEU A 70 6.91 2.78 14.76
CA LEU A 70 8.34 2.45 14.71
C LEU A 70 9.24 3.62 15.14
N LYS A 71 8.79 4.86 14.92
CA LYS A 71 9.47 6.07 15.40
C LYS A 71 9.24 6.35 16.90
N GLY A 72 8.23 5.73 17.51
CA GLY A 72 7.80 6.07 18.87
C GLY A 72 7.10 7.43 18.95
N GLU A 73 6.53 7.89 17.83
CA GLU A 73 5.83 9.17 17.70
C GLU A 73 4.32 8.94 17.55
N GLU A 74 3.51 9.92 17.92
CA GLU A 74 2.07 9.90 17.64
C GLU A 74 1.78 10.26 16.18
N VAL A 75 0.75 9.64 15.60
CA VAL A 75 0.27 10.03 14.26
C VAL A 75 -0.33 11.44 14.37
N PRO A 76 0.05 12.39 13.49
CA PRO A 76 -0.49 13.74 13.51
C PRO A 76 -2.02 13.72 13.37
N LEU A 77 -2.70 14.31 14.34
CA LEU A 77 -4.11 14.62 14.25
C LEU A 77 -4.26 15.80 13.30
N HIS A 78 -5.07 15.64 12.25
CA HIS A 78 -5.39 16.71 11.32
C HIS A 78 -6.18 17.82 12.01
#